data_AF-A0A7J9ID83-F1
#
_entry.id   AF-A0A7J9ID83-F1
#
_cell.length_a   1.000
_cell.length_b   1.000
_cell.length_c   1.000
_cell.angle_alpha   90.00
_cell.angle_beta   90.00
_cell.angle_gamma   90.00
#
_symmetry.space_group_name_H-M   'P 1'
#
loop_
_entity.id
_entity.type
_entity.pdbx_description
1 polymer ?
#
loop_
_entity_poly.entity_id
_entity_poly.type
_entity_poly.pdbx_seq_one_letter_code
_entity_poly.pdbx_strand_id
1 'polypeptide(L)'
;MTMDLPWLFLFSSLTIAFLLIVTVAQQVLLYHFCLNQSGNFTGNTTYQTNLDRLLSSFTLNTSNVNGFYNFSSGQGSNVANALAICRGDVNSSDYFTCINNANDELRNHCPYQREALASLLNNLTNNASLGTSLGKFSTGSALLPFQAIYALVQCTPDLTKNECSYCLSQAIREIP
;
A
#
# COMPACT_ATOMS: atom_id res chain seq x y z
N MET A 1 -35.34 21.57 30.81
CA MET A 1 -34.90 22.61 29.86
C MET A 1 -35.08 22.01 28.47
N THR A 2 -36.17 22.34 27.78
CA THR A 2 -36.48 21.82 26.43
C THR A 2 -35.65 22.59 25.43
N MET A 3 -34.86 21.91 24.61
CA MET A 3 -34.13 22.55 23.53
C MET A 3 -35.12 22.91 22.42
N ASP A 4 -35.21 24.19 22.06
CA ASP A 4 -36.12 24.65 21.02
C ASP A 4 -35.72 24.10 19.64
N LEU A 5 -36.73 23.79 18.81
CA LEU A 5 -36.61 23.25 17.45
C LEU A 5 -35.55 23.94 16.55
N PRO A 6 -35.33 25.27 16.60
CA PRO A 6 -34.30 25.94 15.81
C PRO A 6 -32.86 25.49 16.12
N TRP A 7 -32.58 25.14 17.38
CA TRP A 7 -31.26 24.68 17.78
C TRP A 7 -30.92 23.32 17.16
N LEU A 8 -31.92 22.43 17.00
CA LEU A 8 -31.72 21.12 16.37
C LEU A 8 -31.29 21.24 14.90
N PHE A 9 -31.84 22.20 14.16
CA PHE A 9 -31.44 22.44 12.77
C PHE A 9 -30.02 23.02 12.66
N LEU A 10 -29.63 23.90 13.60
CA LEU A 10 -28.27 24.43 13.64
C LEU A 10 -27.25 23.32 13.94
N PHE A 11 -27.51 22.47 14.94
CA PHE A 11 -26.65 21.32 15.24
C PHE A 11 -26.59 20.34 14.07
N SER A 12 -27.71 20.04 13.42
CA SER A 12 -27.74 19.15 12.25
C SER A 12 -26.96 19.73 11.06
N SER A 13 -27.02 21.04 10.83
CA SER A 13 -26.28 21.66 9.73
C SER A 13 -24.76 21.64 9.98
N LEU A 14 -24.34 21.87 11.23
CA LEU A 14 -22.95 21.87 11.64
C LEU A 14 -22.32 20.47 11.58
N THR A 15 -23.06 19.42 11.95
CA THR A 15 -22.61 18.02 11.81
C THR A 15 -22.51 17.60 10.37
N ILE A 16 -23.45 17.97 9.50
CA ILE A 16 -23.38 17.70 8.06
C ILE A 16 -22.18 18.41 7.42
N ALA A 17 -21.93 19.68 7.77
CA ALA A 17 -20.76 20.41 7.30
C ALA A 17 -19.44 19.75 7.75
N PHE A 18 -19.35 19.30 9.01
CA PHE A 18 -18.20 18.57 9.53
C PHE A 18 -17.99 17.22 8.81
N LEU A 19 -19.06 16.45 8.59
CA LEU A 19 -19.03 15.18 7.85
C LEU A 19 -18.57 15.39 6.39
N LEU A 20 -19.03 16.47 5.74
CA LEU A 20 -18.58 16.81 4.39
C LEU A 20 -17.07 17.13 4.37
N ILE A 21 -16.53 17.88 5.34
CA ILE A 21 -15.10 18.18 5.44
C ILE A 21 -14.24 16.91 5.58
N VAL A 22 -14.70 15.92 6.35
CA VAL A 22 -13.99 14.62 6.51
C VAL A 22 -13.91 13.84 5.18
N THR A 23 -14.89 14.00 4.29
CA THR A 23 -14.92 13.26 3.01
C THR A 23 -14.06 13.85 1.88
N VAL A 24 -13.69 15.14 1.94
CA VAL A 24 -12.94 15.80 0.84
C VAL A 24 -11.43 15.82 1.05
N ALA A 25 -10.94 15.45 2.23
CA ALA A 25 -9.53 15.53 2.58
C ALA A 25 -8.87 14.13 2.65
N GLN A 26 -8.66 13.49 1.50
CA GLN A 26 -7.66 12.43 1.40
C GLN A 26 -7.17 12.19 -0.02
N GLN A 27 -6.27 13.06 -0.44
CA GLN A 27 -5.20 12.61 -1.30
C GLN A 27 -4.34 11.67 -0.45
N VAL A 28 -4.29 10.38 -0.83
CA VAL A 28 -3.48 9.36 -0.16
C VAL A 28 -2.03 9.82 -0.20
N LEU A 29 -1.45 10.16 0.97
CA LEU A 29 -0.02 10.37 1.07
C LEU A 29 0.66 8.99 1.03
N LEU A 30 1.10 8.59 -0.17
CA LEU A 30 2.00 7.46 -0.36
C LEU A 30 3.36 7.83 0.25
N TYR A 31 3.76 7.12 1.30
CA TYR A 31 5.08 7.28 1.89
C TYR A 31 6.07 6.37 1.15
N HIS A 32 7.15 6.95 0.63
CA HIS A 32 8.19 6.23 -0.12
C HIS A 32 9.45 6.11 0.73
N PHE A 33 9.77 4.91 1.21
CA PHE A 33 11.03 4.64 1.89
C PHE A 33 12.05 4.11 0.88
N CYS A 34 12.99 4.96 0.50
CA CYS A 34 14.14 4.58 -0.32
C CYS A 34 15.32 4.22 0.59
N LEU A 35 15.74 2.96 0.58
CA LEU A 35 16.84 2.50 1.43
C LEU A 35 18.19 2.67 0.72
N ASN A 36 19.14 3.32 1.39
CA ASN A 36 20.52 3.50 0.89
C ASN A 36 21.50 2.43 1.41
N GLN A 37 21.03 1.45 2.17
CA GLN A 37 21.89 0.47 2.86
C GLN A 37 22.69 -0.39 1.87
N SER A 38 22.06 -0.79 0.78
CA SER A 38 22.69 -1.55 -0.32
C SER A 38 23.35 -0.66 -1.39
N GLY A 39 23.43 0.65 -1.14
CA GLY A 39 23.94 1.64 -2.07
C GLY A 39 22.98 1.97 -3.22
N ASN A 40 23.32 3.03 -3.96
CA ASN A 40 22.58 3.45 -5.14
C ASN A 40 23.18 2.81 -6.40
N PHE A 41 22.33 2.42 -7.34
CA PHE A 41 22.78 2.07 -8.68
C PHE A 41 22.98 3.35 -9.50
N THR A 42 23.94 3.31 -10.41
CA THR A 42 24.13 4.39 -11.39
C THR A 42 23.16 4.23 -12.56
N GLY A 43 22.75 5.35 -13.15
CA GLY A 43 21.88 5.35 -14.32
C GLY A 43 22.50 4.57 -15.49
N ASN A 44 21.65 3.99 -16.34
CA ASN A 44 22.00 3.19 -17.52
C ASN A 44 22.81 1.92 -17.21
N THR A 45 22.62 1.34 -16.02
CA THR A 45 23.24 0.05 -15.65
C THR A 45 22.38 -1.14 -16.06
N THR A 46 23.02 -2.31 -16.17
CA THR A 46 22.32 -3.59 -16.37
C THR A 46 21.30 -3.87 -15.25
N TYR A 47 21.62 -3.48 -14.01
CA TYR A 47 20.67 -3.57 -12.89
C TYR A 47 19.42 -2.72 -13.15
N GLN A 48 19.58 -1.47 -13.61
CA GLN A 48 18.44 -0.61 -13.96
C GLN A 48 17.58 -1.25 -15.05
N THR A 49 18.18 -1.72 -16.14
CA THR A 49 17.43 -2.40 -17.22
C THR A 49 16.69 -3.63 -16.69
N ASN A 50 17.31 -4.40 -15.80
CA ASN A 50 16.68 -5.56 -15.18
C ASN A 50 15.52 -5.16 -14.26
N LEU A 51 15.65 -4.07 -13.50
CA LEU A 51 14.58 -3.52 -12.66
C LEU A 51 13.41 -3.01 -13.50
N ASP A 52 13.68 -2.19 -14.53
CA ASP A 52 12.63 -1.65 -15.41
C ASP A 52 11.90 -2.77 -16.16
N ARG A 53 12.63 -3.81 -16.60
CA ARG A 53 12.04 -5.04 -17.17
C ARG A 53 11.18 -5.80 -16.15
N LEU A 54 11.61 -5.84 -14.89
CA LEU A 54 10.87 -6.52 -13.82
C LEU A 54 9.56 -5.78 -13.50
N LEU A 55 9.60 -4.47 -13.31
CA LEU A 55 8.44 -3.65 -12.99
C LEU A 55 7.41 -3.67 -14.14
N SER A 56 7.86 -3.60 -15.39
CA SER A 56 6.99 -3.75 -16.56
C SER A 56 6.43 -5.17 -16.75
N SER A 57 7.10 -6.20 -16.23
CA SER A 57 6.57 -7.57 -16.31
C SER A 57 5.31 -7.79 -15.45
N PHE A 58 5.08 -6.95 -14.43
CA PHE A 58 3.90 -7.03 -13.57
C PHE A 58 2.59 -6.80 -14.33
N THR A 59 2.64 -6.09 -15.47
CA THR A 59 1.47 -5.82 -16.31
C THR A 59 1.25 -6.86 -17.40
N LEU A 60 2.24 -7.72 -17.67
CA LEU A 60 2.18 -8.70 -18.76
C LEU A 60 1.73 -10.08 -18.29
N ASN A 61 1.87 -10.37 -16.99
CA ASN A 61 1.64 -11.71 -16.47
C ASN A 61 0.23 -11.85 -15.86
N THR A 62 -0.75 -12.14 -16.72
CA THR A 62 -2.18 -12.28 -16.37
C THR A 62 -2.50 -13.52 -15.53
N SER A 63 -1.52 -14.36 -15.22
CA SER A 63 -1.71 -15.65 -14.54
C SER A 63 -1.79 -15.53 -13.01
N ASN A 64 -1.51 -14.34 -12.44
CA ASN A 64 -1.43 -14.08 -10.99
C ASN A 64 -2.30 -12.89 -10.55
N VAL A 65 -3.54 -12.79 -11.03
CA VAL A 65 -4.51 -11.73 -10.63
C VAL A 65 -4.96 -11.84 -9.15
N ASN A 66 -4.18 -12.49 -8.29
CA ASN A 66 -4.45 -12.68 -6.86
C ASN A 66 -3.89 -11.54 -5.99
N GLY A 67 -3.46 -10.42 -6.61
CA GLY A 67 -2.98 -9.24 -5.89
C GLY A 67 -1.59 -9.38 -5.27
N PHE A 68 -0.79 -10.36 -5.68
CA PHE A 68 0.58 -10.58 -5.18
C PHE A 68 1.52 -11.03 -6.31
N TYR A 69 2.67 -10.37 -6.41
CA TYR A 69 3.73 -10.63 -7.38
C TYR A 69 5.07 -10.68 -6.67
N ASN A 70 5.81 -11.77 -6.84
CA ASN A 70 7.16 -11.95 -6.31
C ASN A 70 8.04 -12.49 -7.44
N PHE A 71 8.84 -11.62 -8.05
CA PHE A 71 9.68 -12.00 -9.18
C PHE A 71 11.05 -11.35 -9.07
N SER A 72 11.99 -11.98 -9.77
CA SER A 72 13.34 -11.47 -9.95
C SER A 72 13.72 -11.41 -11.43
N SER A 73 14.71 -10.58 -11.74
CA SER A 73 15.15 -10.28 -13.09
C SER A 73 16.64 -10.05 -13.11
N GLY A 74 17.36 -10.71 -14.01
CA GLY A 74 18.81 -10.58 -14.16
C GLY A 74 19.61 -11.74 -13.57
N GLN A 75 20.92 -11.57 -13.46
CA GLN A 75 21.86 -12.56 -12.94
C GLN A 75 23.02 -11.89 -12.17
N GLY A 76 23.60 -12.60 -11.21
CA GLY A 76 24.73 -12.13 -10.40
C GLY A 76 24.43 -10.83 -9.64
N SER A 77 25.37 -9.88 -9.66
CA SER A 77 25.23 -8.59 -8.99
C SER A 77 24.16 -7.66 -9.59
N ASN A 78 23.62 -8.01 -10.77
CA ASN A 78 22.61 -7.25 -11.49
C ASN A 78 21.19 -7.81 -11.32
N VAL A 79 20.97 -8.78 -10.43
CA VAL A 79 19.62 -9.27 -10.12
C VAL A 79 18.82 -8.17 -9.42
N ALA A 80 17.67 -7.83 -9.97
CA ALA A 80 16.62 -7.04 -9.32
C ALA A 80 15.55 -7.99 -8.76
N ASN A 81 15.06 -7.69 -7.56
CA ASN A 81 13.96 -8.41 -6.91
C ASN A 81 12.86 -7.40 -6.63
N ALA A 82 11.60 -7.81 -6.80
CA ALA A 82 10.48 -6.95 -6.50
C ALA A 82 9.29 -7.76 -5.99
N LEU A 83 8.69 -7.22 -4.94
CA LEU A 83 7.41 -7.64 -4.42
C LEU A 83 6.41 -6.54 -4.76
N ALA A 84 5.31 -6.90 -5.42
CA ALA A 84 4.21 -5.99 -5.67
C ALA A 84 2.91 -6.60 -5.17
N ILE A 85 2.13 -5.77 -4.49
CA ILE A 85 0.89 -6.17 -3.84
C ILE A 85 -0.18 -5.14 -4.18
N CYS A 86 -1.30 -5.65 -4.70
CA CYS A 86 -2.52 -4.89 -4.92
C CYS A 86 -3.68 -5.60 -4.22
N ARG A 87 -4.80 -4.90 -4.06
CA ARG A 87 -6.00 -5.46 -3.46
C ARG A 87 -6.51 -6.60 -4.37
N GLY A 88 -6.64 -7.82 -3.85
CA GLY A 88 -6.95 -9.01 -4.66
C GLY A 88 -8.40 -9.13 -5.17
N ASP A 89 -9.27 -8.17 -4.83
CA ASP A 89 -10.70 -8.13 -5.16
C ASP A 89 -11.03 -7.12 -6.30
N VAL A 90 -10.01 -6.55 -6.94
CA VAL A 90 -10.17 -5.57 -8.02
C VAL A 90 -10.13 -6.25 -9.39
N ASN A 91 -10.79 -5.65 -10.38
CA ASN A 91 -10.75 -6.16 -11.75
C ASN A 91 -9.35 -5.97 -12.37
N SER A 92 -9.08 -6.60 -13.52
CA SER A 92 -7.76 -6.52 -14.17
C SER A 92 -7.32 -5.09 -14.48
N SER A 93 -8.25 -4.19 -14.84
CA SER A 93 -7.94 -2.78 -15.13
C SER A 93 -7.47 -2.03 -13.88
N ASP A 94 -8.17 -2.21 -12.77
CA ASP A 94 -7.83 -1.59 -11.48
C ASP A 94 -6.53 -2.17 -10.92
N TYR A 95 -6.29 -3.47 -11.16
CA TYR A 95 -5.02 -4.12 -10.83
C TYR A 95 -3.86 -3.49 -11.60
N PHE A 96 -3.97 -3.34 -12.92
CA PHE A 96 -2.91 -2.70 -13.72
C PHE A 96 -2.72 -1.24 -13.34
N THR A 97 -3.79 -0.51 -13.03
CA THR A 97 -3.72 0.87 -12.57
C THR A 97 -2.98 0.97 -11.24
N CYS A 98 -3.29 0.09 -10.27
CA CYS A 98 -2.60 0.01 -8.98
C CYS A 98 -1.09 -0.22 -9.15
N ILE A 99 -0.72 -1.19 -10.00
CA ILE A 99 0.68 -1.54 -10.25
C ILE A 99 1.42 -0.41 -10.97
N ASN A 100 0.84 0.16 -12.02
CA ASN A 100 1.51 1.21 -12.79
C ASN A 100 1.72 2.46 -11.95
N ASN A 101 0.70 2.88 -11.20
CA ASN A 101 0.84 4.02 -10.30
C ASN A 101 1.90 3.74 -9.23
N ALA A 102 1.90 2.55 -8.62
CA ALA A 102 2.91 2.20 -7.62
C ALA A 102 4.33 2.16 -8.21
N ASN A 103 4.50 1.65 -9.43
CA ASN A 103 5.77 1.63 -10.13
C ASN A 103 6.26 3.04 -10.46
N ASP A 104 5.38 3.90 -11.00
CA ASP A 104 5.72 5.28 -11.35
C ASP A 104 6.09 6.07 -10.10
N GLU A 105 5.28 5.97 -9.05
CA GLU A 105 5.53 6.60 -7.76
C GLU A 105 6.86 6.12 -7.13
N LEU A 106 7.12 4.81 -7.17
CA LEU A 106 8.39 4.23 -6.73
C LEU A 106 9.59 4.76 -7.53
N ARG A 107 9.49 4.83 -8.86
CA ARG A 107 10.59 5.31 -9.72
C ARG A 107 10.81 6.81 -9.60
N ASN A 108 9.75 7.58 -9.36
CA ASN A 108 9.82 9.02 -9.15
C ASN A 108 10.47 9.36 -7.80
N HIS A 109 10.12 8.63 -6.73
CA HIS A 109 10.62 8.91 -5.39
C HIS A 109 11.94 8.20 -5.07
N CYS A 110 12.14 6.99 -5.60
CA CYS A 110 13.35 6.18 -5.42
C CYS A 110 14.05 5.91 -6.77
N PRO A 111 14.62 6.94 -7.43
CA PRO A 111 15.15 6.81 -8.78
C PRO A 111 16.40 5.92 -8.88
N TYR A 112 17.18 5.79 -7.80
CA TYR A 112 18.50 5.13 -7.82
C TYR A 112 18.71 4.10 -6.70
N GLN A 113 17.74 3.91 -5.82
CA GLN A 113 17.85 3.01 -4.67
C GLN A 113 17.52 1.57 -5.06
N ARG A 114 18.20 0.61 -4.44
CA ARG A 114 18.05 -0.82 -4.75
C ARG A 114 16.95 -1.54 -3.97
N GLU A 115 16.32 -0.91 -2.96
CA GLU A 115 15.38 -1.53 -2.02
C GLU A 115 14.23 -0.59 -1.57
N ALA A 116 13.00 -1.14 -1.35
CA ALA A 116 11.79 -0.43 -0.86
C ALA A 116 10.76 -1.35 -0.12
N LEU A 117 9.95 -0.82 0.83
CA LEU A 117 9.14 -1.57 1.85
C LEU A 117 7.60 -1.69 1.62
N ALA A 118 6.99 -0.90 0.74
CA ALA A 118 5.54 -0.67 0.70
C ALA A 118 4.63 -1.90 0.41
N SER A 119 5.16 -2.94 -0.23
CA SER A 119 4.34 -4.06 -0.70
C SER A 119 3.78 -4.93 0.43
N LEU A 120 4.61 -5.37 1.39
CA LEU A 120 4.22 -6.29 2.47
C LEU A 120 3.02 -5.77 3.28
N LEU A 121 3.05 -4.48 3.64
CA LEU A 121 2.07 -3.85 4.53
C LEU A 121 0.69 -3.65 3.86
N ASN A 122 0.66 -3.48 2.53
CA ASN A 122 -0.60 -3.39 1.79
C ASN A 122 -1.40 -4.73 1.79
N ASN A 123 -0.72 -5.89 1.76
CA ASN A 123 -1.39 -7.19 1.75
C ASN A 123 -2.06 -7.46 3.10
N LEU A 124 -1.30 -7.21 4.17
CA LEU A 124 -1.78 -7.37 5.53
C LEU A 124 -2.97 -6.45 5.80
N THR A 125 -2.90 -5.21 5.30
CA THR A 125 -3.99 -4.23 5.44
C THR A 125 -5.28 -4.69 4.77
N ASN A 126 -5.19 -5.20 3.55
CA ASN A 126 -6.36 -5.72 2.84
C ASN A 126 -6.97 -6.93 3.59
N ASN A 127 -6.15 -7.89 4.00
CA ASN A 127 -6.61 -9.10 4.68
C ASN A 127 -7.27 -8.79 6.04
N ALA A 128 -6.68 -7.90 6.83
CA ALA A 128 -7.28 -7.47 8.09
C ALA A 128 -8.63 -6.76 7.88
N SER A 129 -8.76 -5.94 6.82
CA SER A 129 -9.99 -5.20 6.52
C SER A 129 -11.21 -6.05 6.19
N LEU A 130 -10.96 -7.26 5.68
CA LEU A 130 -11.98 -8.25 5.35
C LEU A 130 -12.48 -9.05 6.56
N GLY A 131 -11.86 -8.91 7.73
CA GLY A 131 -12.28 -9.61 8.94
C GLY A 131 -13.70 -9.24 9.39
N THR A 132 -14.27 -10.05 10.28
CA THR A 132 -15.63 -9.86 10.80
C THR A 132 -15.61 -9.26 12.20
N SER A 133 -16.78 -9.13 12.83
CA SER A 133 -16.90 -8.74 14.24
C SER A 133 -16.16 -9.67 15.20
N LEU A 134 -15.79 -10.88 14.79
CA LEU A 134 -14.98 -11.82 15.57
C LEU A 134 -13.49 -11.47 15.56
N GLY A 135 -13.01 -10.62 14.64
CA GLY A 135 -11.63 -10.15 14.58
C GLY A 135 -11.20 -9.65 13.19
N LYS A 136 -10.42 -8.56 13.18
CA LYS A 136 -9.89 -7.90 11.97
C LYS A 136 -8.38 -7.68 12.06
N PHE A 137 -7.61 -8.76 11.87
CA PHE A 137 -6.15 -8.71 11.89
C PHE A 137 -5.55 -9.62 10.81
N SER A 138 -4.27 -9.39 10.47
CA SER A 138 -3.51 -10.21 9.55
C SER A 138 -2.02 -10.18 9.89
N THR A 139 -1.31 -11.27 9.60
CA THR A 139 0.14 -11.41 9.79
C THR A 139 0.80 -11.93 8.52
N GLY A 140 2.08 -11.61 8.34
CA GLY A 140 2.88 -12.12 7.23
C GLY A 140 4.35 -11.71 7.34
N SER A 141 5.14 -12.08 6.35
CA SER A 141 6.58 -11.78 6.36
C SER A 141 7.16 -11.55 4.96
N ALA A 142 8.28 -10.85 4.90
CA ALA A 142 9.14 -10.72 3.73
C ALA A 142 10.55 -11.20 4.07
N LEU A 143 11.13 -12.02 3.19
CA LEU A 143 12.49 -12.53 3.33
C LEU A 143 13.46 -11.58 2.63
N LEU A 144 14.35 -10.97 3.40
CA LEU A 144 15.52 -10.25 2.89
C LEU A 144 16.75 -11.16 2.93
N PRO A 145 17.79 -10.90 2.12
CA PRO A 145 18.99 -11.73 2.08
C PRO A 145 19.69 -11.96 3.43
N PHE A 146 19.46 -11.06 4.42
CA PHE A 146 20.12 -11.10 5.73
C PHE A 146 19.15 -11.26 6.91
N GLN A 147 17.83 -11.10 6.73
CA GLN A 147 16.84 -11.33 7.78
C GLN A 147 15.41 -11.49 7.22
N ALA A 148 14.54 -12.16 7.97
CA ALA A 148 13.10 -12.11 7.74
C ALA A 148 12.49 -10.89 8.46
N ILE A 149 11.68 -10.12 7.75
CA ILE A 149 10.81 -9.08 8.31
C ILE A 149 9.44 -9.71 8.52
N TYR A 150 8.96 -9.74 9.76
CA TYR A 150 7.61 -10.17 10.10
C TYR A 150 6.75 -8.94 10.39
N ALA A 151 5.50 -8.97 9.98
CA ALA A 151 4.56 -7.88 10.18
C ALA A 151 3.19 -8.43 10.59
N LEU A 152 2.50 -7.66 11.43
CA LEU A 152 1.13 -7.87 11.87
C LEU A 152 0.41 -6.55 11.74
N VAL A 153 -0.82 -6.56 11.26
CA VAL A 153 -1.71 -5.40 11.28
C VAL A 153 -3.05 -5.80 11.88
N GLN A 154 -3.68 -4.89 12.60
CA GLN A 154 -4.98 -5.11 13.23
C GLN A 154 -5.78 -3.81 13.26
N CYS A 155 -7.08 -3.89 13.02
CA CYS A 155 -8.04 -2.81 13.22
C CYS A 155 -9.19 -3.28 14.11
N THR A 156 -10.01 -2.35 14.57
CA THR A 156 -11.11 -2.69 15.49
C THR A 156 -12.30 -3.29 14.73
N PRO A 157 -13.00 -4.29 15.29
CA PRO A 157 -14.02 -5.04 14.55
C PRO A 157 -15.27 -4.24 14.17
N ASP A 158 -15.50 -3.11 14.82
CA ASP A 158 -16.58 -2.14 14.59
C ASP A 158 -16.38 -1.30 13.31
N LEU A 159 -15.15 -1.20 12.81
CA LEU A 159 -14.86 -0.46 11.59
C LEU A 159 -15.34 -1.23 10.36
N THR A 160 -15.91 -0.52 9.40
CA THR A 160 -16.14 -1.06 8.05
C THR A 160 -14.81 -1.42 7.39
N LYS A 161 -14.86 -2.19 6.29
CA LYS A 161 -13.67 -2.55 5.53
C LYS A 161 -12.84 -1.30 5.14
N ASN A 162 -13.49 -0.27 4.61
CA ASN A 162 -12.82 0.94 4.16
C ASN A 162 -12.21 1.73 5.33
N GLU A 163 -12.93 1.83 6.45
CA GLU A 163 -12.43 2.49 7.66
C GLU A 163 -11.26 1.74 8.27
N CYS A 164 -11.29 0.40 8.25
CA CYS A 164 -10.17 -0.43 8.67
C CYS A 164 -8.95 -0.23 7.75
N SER A 165 -9.12 -0.29 6.43
CA SER A 165 -8.02 -0.05 5.48
C SER A 165 -7.43 1.34 5.65
N TYR A 166 -8.28 2.34 5.84
CA TYR A 166 -7.84 3.70 6.12
C TYR A 166 -7.05 3.78 7.43
N CYS A 167 -7.59 3.25 8.54
CA CYS A 167 -6.94 3.22 9.84
C CYS A 167 -5.56 2.54 9.78
N LEU A 168 -5.48 1.37 9.13
CA LEU A 168 -4.24 0.64 8.96
C LEU A 168 -3.25 1.37 8.05
N SER A 169 -3.70 2.03 6.99
CA SER A 169 -2.84 2.86 6.14
C SER A 169 -2.26 4.05 6.92
N GLN A 170 -3.02 4.63 7.86
CA GLN A 170 -2.49 5.68 8.74
C GLN A 170 -1.48 5.10 9.73
N ALA A 171 -1.78 3.96 10.35
CA ALA A 171 -0.86 3.30 11.28
C ALA A 171 0.46 2.88 10.62
N ILE A 172 0.41 2.42 9.36
CA ILE A 172 1.60 2.07 8.56
C ILE A 172 2.50 3.29 8.31
N ARG A 173 1.93 4.49 8.21
CA ARG A 173 2.70 5.74 8.05
C ARG A 173 3.43 6.18 9.32
N GLU A 174 3.04 5.65 10.48
CA GLU A 174 3.62 5.96 11.79
C GLU A 174 4.71 4.96 12.22
N ILE A 175 4.98 3.94 11.40
CA ILE A 175 6.08 2.99 11.64
C ILE A 175 7.40 3.71 11.31
N PRO A 176 8.33 3.88 12.29
CA PRO A 176 9.58 4.64 12.12
C PRO A 176 10.53 4.07 11.05
#